data_AF-A0A131YVS8-F1
#
_entry.id   AF-A0A131YVS8-F1
#
_cell.length_a   1.000
_cell.length_b   1.000
_cell.length_c   1.000
_cell.angle_alpha   90.00
_cell.angle_beta   90.00
_cell.angle_gamma   90.00
#
_symmetry.space_group_name_H-M   'P 1'
#
loop_
_entity.id
_entity.type
_entity.pdbx_description
1 polymer ?
#
loop_
_entity_poly.entity_id
_entity_poly.type
_entity_poly.pdbx_seq_one_letter_code
_entity_poly.pdbx_strand_id
1 'polypeptide(L)'
;MSSSKYAKLEQDYQKLVSEMGVLRCRLESKSEALLILTRDLEQCQSERDQFKLMADQLRERHGELRRRLQAWGPTVASVYDTKNLRGQTETSLAQLLCDLKEQNRRLQSENESLSQKLREALEDSKLLREQVQEQGRSRRLSDPCAQCSAKQDRQELVRQLEVLQSRCSMLECDLQAVLDEKEELVRTGDAYRHKVDRLNLQLNHALRGGADYVPLDVDALLMENRYMHERLQLAQEEKSLLTASLNKFKSLAEKNRGRASTAALAGISSKQMQQLLQDSSLDLSTAGADLRSLVALLLEAVNDRTLALNHQRKANKVLGKRVTELENRLKCDGTWRVNMPLSSTDPAKLGNRSRGGSFEDASSLSIGALELSTSKPMPDKDVPRSVISRENSRDEEEDCVAGEEDLPPELQRLLSAAMKELKSPQHRAPPPALKEVADLAC
;
A
#
# COMPACT_ATOMS: atom_id res chain seq x y z
N MET A 1 27.16 -95.23 36.80
CA MET A 1 26.76 -94.05 37.61
C MET A 1 27.40 -92.73 37.12
N SER A 2 28.60 -92.75 36.54
CA SER A 2 29.32 -91.54 36.10
C SER A 2 28.63 -90.77 34.96
N SER A 3 28.09 -91.46 33.95
CA SER A 3 27.41 -90.83 32.78
C SER A 3 26.18 -89.99 33.16
N SER A 4 25.43 -90.38 34.21
CA SER A 4 24.27 -89.62 34.68
C SER A 4 24.67 -88.33 35.41
N LYS A 5 25.84 -88.32 36.07
CA LYS A 5 26.38 -87.11 36.71
C LYS A 5 26.84 -86.09 35.66
N TYR A 6 27.49 -86.55 34.59
CA TYR A 6 27.90 -85.68 33.48
C TYR A 6 26.68 -85.08 32.73
N ALA A 7 25.63 -85.87 32.51
CA ALA A 7 24.40 -85.37 31.87
C ALA A 7 23.68 -84.30 32.72
N LYS A 8 23.65 -84.46 34.05
CA LYS A 8 23.10 -83.44 34.96
C LYS A 8 23.95 -82.17 34.97
N LEU A 9 25.27 -82.31 35.01
CA LEU A 9 26.19 -81.18 34.97
C LEU A 9 26.07 -80.38 33.65
N GLU A 10 25.92 -81.08 32.52
CA GLU A 10 25.68 -80.46 31.21
C GLU A 10 24.33 -79.70 31.18
N GLN A 11 23.28 -80.30 31.74
CA GLN A 11 21.98 -79.64 31.84
C GLN A 11 22.03 -78.39 32.73
N ASP A 12 22.74 -78.43 33.85
CA ASP A 12 22.90 -77.29 34.75
C ASP A 12 23.81 -76.21 34.14
N TYR A 13 24.83 -76.60 33.37
CA TYR A 13 25.64 -75.67 32.57
C TYR A 13 24.79 -74.95 31.52
N GLN A 14 23.95 -75.67 30.78
CA GLN A 14 23.03 -75.07 29.79
C GLN A 14 22.01 -74.13 30.44
N LYS A 15 21.47 -74.48 31.61
CA LYS A 15 20.61 -73.56 32.40
C LYS A 15 21.37 -72.30 32.77
N LEU A 16 22.58 -72.41 33.32
CA LEU A 16 23.38 -71.26 33.72
C LEU A 16 23.71 -70.35 32.53
N VAL A 17 24.05 -70.92 31.36
CA VAL A 17 24.27 -70.14 30.13
C VAL A 17 23.01 -69.41 29.70
N SER A 18 21.84 -70.06 29.77
CA SER A 18 20.56 -69.41 29.44
C SER A 18 20.21 -68.28 30.42
N GLU A 19 20.46 -68.47 31.72
CA GLU A 19 20.25 -67.46 32.76
C GLU A 19 21.19 -66.26 32.56
N MET A 20 22.47 -66.52 32.25
CA MET A 20 23.44 -65.46 31.93
C MET A 20 23.05 -64.68 30.69
N GLY A 21 22.50 -65.34 29.66
CA GLY A 21 21.96 -64.67 28.47
C GLY A 21 20.80 -63.73 28.81
N VAL A 22 19.85 -64.19 29.61
CA VAL A 22 18.71 -63.37 30.06
C VAL A 22 19.18 -62.18 30.91
N LEU A 23 20.13 -62.39 31.83
CA LEU A 23 20.68 -61.33 32.66
C LEU A 23 21.43 -60.28 31.82
N ARG A 24 22.15 -60.71 30.79
CA ARG A 24 22.83 -59.81 29.86
C ARG A 24 21.83 -58.94 29.07
N CYS A 25 20.80 -59.54 28.48
CA CYS A 25 19.78 -58.76 27.76
C CYS A 25 19.05 -57.78 28.69
N ARG A 26 18.78 -58.17 29.94
CA ARG A 26 18.19 -57.27 30.96
C ARG A 26 19.13 -56.14 31.35
N LEU A 27 20.43 -56.39 31.41
CA LEU A 27 21.42 -55.36 31.69
C LEU A 27 21.52 -54.38 30.53
N GLU A 28 21.58 -54.88 29.30
CA GLU A 28 21.59 -54.08 28.06
C GLU A 28 20.33 -53.21 27.96
N SER A 29 19.13 -53.78 28.14
CA SER A 29 17.87 -53.01 28.11
C SER A 29 17.81 -51.93 29.20
N LYS A 30 18.34 -52.22 30.40
CA LYS A 30 18.41 -51.22 31.48
C LYS A 30 19.44 -50.13 31.18
N SER A 31 20.57 -50.47 30.55
CA SER A 31 21.58 -49.49 30.16
C SER A 31 21.05 -48.55 29.07
N GLU A 32 20.30 -49.07 28.11
CA GLU A 32 19.63 -48.27 27.07
C GLU A 32 18.54 -47.37 27.67
N ALA A 33 17.72 -47.90 28.59
CA ALA A 33 16.73 -47.10 29.29
C ALA A 33 17.37 -45.94 30.09
N LEU A 34 18.52 -46.19 30.74
CA LEU A 34 19.26 -45.13 31.43
C LEU A 34 19.81 -44.07 30.46
N LEU A 35 20.27 -44.46 29.28
CA LEU A 35 20.72 -43.51 28.25
C LEU A 35 19.57 -42.62 27.76
N ILE A 36 18.39 -43.20 27.52
CA ILE A 36 17.20 -42.42 27.13
C ILE A 36 16.83 -41.44 28.24
N LEU A 37 16.71 -41.91 29.49
CA LEU A 37 16.38 -41.04 30.62
C LEU A 37 17.41 -39.93 30.85
N THR A 38 18.69 -40.20 30.58
CA THR A 38 19.75 -39.18 30.69
C THR A 38 19.56 -38.09 29.64
N ARG A 39 19.28 -38.47 28.38
CA ARG A 39 18.98 -37.52 27.30
C ARG A 39 17.73 -36.70 27.59
N ASP A 40 16.65 -37.33 28.05
CA ASP A 40 15.40 -36.65 28.40
C ASP A 40 15.60 -35.66 29.56
N LEU A 41 16.47 -36.02 30.52
CA LEU A 41 16.83 -35.15 31.63
C LEU A 41 17.68 -33.96 31.17
N GLU A 42 18.64 -34.16 30.28
CA GLU A 42 19.41 -33.07 29.65
C GLU A 42 18.50 -32.13 28.87
N GLN A 43 17.53 -32.67 28.11
CA GLN A 43 16.54 -31.88 27.39
C GLN A 43 15.69 -31.05 28.37
N CYS A 44 15.12 -31.68 29.40
CA CYS A 44 14.36 -30.99 30.45
C CYS A 44 15.17 -29.87 31.12
N GLN A 45 16.47 -30.10 31.36
CA GLN A 45 17.37 -29.08 31.93
C GLN A 45 17.57 -27.92 30.97
N SER A 46 17.79 -28.19 29.68
CA SER A 46 17.96 -27.15 28.66
C SER A 46 16.69 -26.30 28.51
N GLU A 47 15.51 -26.92 28.51
CA GLU A 47 14.22 -26.23 28.45
C GLU A 47 14.01 -25.34 29.68
N ARG A 48 14.26 -25.88 30.88
CA ARG A 48 14.22 -25.10 32.13
C ARG A 48 15.15 -23.88 32.05
N ASP A 49 16.37 -24.04 31.55
CA ASP A 49 17.35 -22.96 31.48
C ASP A 49 16.94 -21.89 30.45
N GLN A 50 16.32 -22.29 29.33
CA GLN A 50 15.70 -21.37 28.38
C GLN A 50 14.53 -20.59 29.02
N PHE A 51 13.62 -21.26 29.73
CA PHE A 51 12.51 -20.59 30.43
C PHE A 51 13.02 -19.63 31.51
N LYS A 52 14.08 -20.02 32.23
CA LYS A 52 14.72 -19.16 33.23
C LYS A 52 15.30 -17.90 32.58
N LEU A 53 16.02 -18.04 31.46
CA LEU A 53 16.56 -16.91 30.70
C LEU A 53 15.44 -15.96 30.23
N MET A 54 14.37 -16.51 29.66
CA MET A 54 13.22 -15.70 29.22
C MET A 54 12.55 -14.95 30.39
N ALA A 55 12.42 -15.61 31.55
CA ALA A 55 11.88 -14.98 32.75
C ALA A 55 12.79 -13.84 33.25
N ASP A 56 14.11 -14.01 33.19
CA ASP A 56 15.06 -12.98 33.59
C ASP A 56 15.04 -11.79 32.61
N GLN A 57 14.97 -12.04 31.30
CA GLN A 57 14.79 -10.98 30.29
C GLN A 57 13.48 -10.19 30.50
N LEU A 58 12.39 -10.87 30.82
CA LEU A 58 11.11 -10.21 31.14
C LEU A 58 11.22 -9.36 32.42
N ARG A 59 11.90 -9.86 33.46
CA ARG A 59 12.14 -9.11 34.70
C ARG A 59 13.00 -7.87 34.45
N GLU A 60 14.03 -7.98 33.61
CA GLU A 60 14.88 -6.84 33.22
C GLU A 60 14.09 -5.77 32.48
N ARG A 61 13.30 -6.16 31.46
CA ARG A 61 12.42 -5.24 30.72
C ARG A 61 11.40 -4.56 31.64
N HIS A 62 10.78 -5.31 32.55
CA HIS A 62 9.88 -4.75 33.55
C HIS A 62 10.62 -3.80 34.51
N GLY A 63 11.84 -4.13 34.91
CA GLY A 63 12.69 -3.26 35.73
C GLY A 63 13.09 -1.96 35.02
N GLU A 64 13.40 -2.03 33.73
CA GLU A 64 13.66 -0.86 32.87
C GLU A 64 12.41 0.01 32.72
N LEU A 65 11.26 -0.59 32.41
CA LEU A 65 9.99 0.11 32.31
C LEU A 65 9.62 0.79 33.62
N ARG A 66 9.83 0.11 34.75
CA ARG A 66 9.60 0.67 36.10
C ARG A 66 10.54 1.83 36.41
N ARG A 67 11.83 1.71 36.08
CA ARG A 67 12.80 2.81 36.24
C ARG A 67 12.44 4.00 35.36
N ARG A 68 12.01 3.76 34.11
CA ARG A 68 11.48 4.81 33.24
C ARG A 68 10.26 5.45 33.90
N LEU A 69 9.24 4.69 34.30
CA LEU A 69 8.05 5.25 34.95
C LEU A 69 8.38 6.07 36.22
N GLN A 70 9.33 5.63 37.03
CA GLN A 70 9.80 6.38 38.21
C GLN A 70 10.56 7.66 37.83
N ALA A 71 11.31 7.65 36.72
CA ALA A 71 11.99 8.81 36.19
C ALA A 71 11.02 9.89 35.66
N TRP A 72 9.76 9.53 35.34
CA TRP A 72 8.69 10.49 35.00
C TRP A 72 8.10 11.21 36.24
N GLY A 73 8.66 10.97 37.43
CA GLY A 73 8.40 11.74 38.64
C GLY A 73 7.05 11.48 39.33
N PRO A 74 6.85 11.99 40.57
CA PRO A 74 5.66 11.75 41.40
C PRO A 74 4.33 12.24 40.79
N THR A 75 4.40 13.03 39.71
CA THR A 75 3.27 13.77 39.14
C THR A 75 2.22 12.85 38.52
N VAL A 76 2.59 11.67 38.01
CA VAL A 76 1.62 10.71 37.43
C VAL A 76 1.04 9.77 38.49
N ALA A 77 1.82 9.46 39.54
CA ALA A 77 1.38 8.59 40.64
C ALA A 77 0.47 9.30 41.65
N SER A 78 0.51 10.65 41.74
CA SER A 78 -0.36 11.43 42.62
C SER A 78 -1.80 11.54 42.13
N VAL A 79 -2.07 11.21 40.86
CA VAL A 79 -3.43 11.29 40.27
C VAL A 79 -4.33 10.15 40.76
N TYR A 80 -3.74 9.07 41.28
CA TYR A 80 -4.47 7.95 41.89
C TYR A 80 -3.96 7.73 43.32
N ASP A 81 -4.48 8.52 44.26
CA ASP A 81 -4.21 8.37 45.68
C ASP A 81 -4.89 7.09 46.21
N THR A 82 -4.22 5.94 46.09
CA THR A 82 -4.68 4.66 46.64
C THR A 82 -4.37 4.50 48.14
N LYS A 83 -3.99 5.58 48.83
CA LYS A 83 -3.57 5.53 50.23
C LYS A 83 -4.70 5.20 51.22
N ASN A 84 -5.96 5.33 50.80
CA ASN A 84 -7.13 5.12 51.65
C ASN A 84 -7.69 3.68 51.62
N LEU A 85 -7.08 2.75 50.87
CA LEU A 85 -7.48 1.33 50.84
C LEU A 85 -6.60 0.43 51.75
N ARG A 86 -5.62 1.03 52.44
CA ARG A 86 -4.57 0.38 53.25
C ARG A 86 -5.08 -0.19 54.58
N GLY A 87 -6.26 -0.80 54.57
CA GLY A 87 -6.94 -1.28 55.76
C GLY A 87 -7.02 -2.80 55.87
N GLN A 88 -7.13 -3.55 54.79
CA GLN A 88 -7.37 -5.01 54.86
C GLN A 88 -6.69 -5.74 53.70
N THR A 89 -5.57 -6.40 54.00
CA THR A 89 -4.86 -7.39 53.14
C THR A 89 -4.84 -7.04 51.64
N GLU A 90 -4.10 -6.00 51.26
CA GLU A 90 -3.97 -5.60 49.87
C GLU A 90 -3.09 -6.60 49.10
N THR A 91 -3.67 -7.72 48.67
CA THR A 91 -3.25 -8.25 47.37
C THR A 91 -3.44 -7.10 46.38
N SER A 92 -2.35 -6.70 45.73
CA SER A 92 -2.39 -5.55 44.82
C SER A 92 -3.51 -5.76 43.81
N LEU A 93 -4.25 -4.71 43.42
CA LEU A 93 -5.28 -4.82 42.37
C LEU A 93 -4.74 -5.56 41.13
N ALA A 94 -3.46 -5.40 40.83
CA ALA A 94 -2.76 -6.13 39.78
C ALA A 94 -2.71 -7.66 40.04
N GLN A 95 -2.45 -8.11 41.27
CA GLN A 95 -2.46 -9.53 41.64
C GLN A 95 -3.86 -10.11 41.55
N LEU A 96 -4.89 -9.43 42.07
CA LEU A 96 -6.27 -9.88 41.96
C LEU A 96 -6.72 -9.99 40.49
N LEU A 97 -6.34 -9.03 39.64
CA LEU A 97 -6.63 -9.08 38.20
C LEU A 97 -5.89 -10.21 37.49
N CYS A 98 -4.66 -10.53 37.90
CA CYS A 98 -3.93 -11.70 37.38
C CYS A 98 -4.60 -13.00 37.81
N ASP A 99 -4.95 -13.15 39.09
CA ASP A 99 -5.61 -14.33 39.62
C ASP A 99 -6.98 -14.54 38.96
N LEU A 100 -7.77 -13.48 38.79
CA LEU A 100 -9.04 -13.53 38.08
C LEU A 100 -8.86 -13.89 36.60
N LYS A 101 -7.83 -13.38 35.93
CA LYS A 101 -7.50 -13.75 34.54
C LYS A 101 -7.06 -15.21 34.43
N GLU A 102 -6.28 -15.70 35.37
CA GLU A 102 -5.86 -17.10 35.42
C GLU A 102 -7.03 -18.03 35.71
N GLN A 103 -7.90 -17.69 36.64
CA GLN A 103 -9.14 -18.43 36.90
C GLN A 103 -10.04 -18.44 35.67
N ASN A 104 -10.19 -17.31 34.97
CA ASN A 104 -10.98 -17.25 33.74
C ASN A 104 -10.37 -18.14 32.64
N ARG A 105 -9.04 -18.16 32.49
CA ARG A 105 -8.36 -19.09 31.56
C ARG A 105 -8.57 -20.55 31.93
N ARG A 106 -8.50 -20.89 33.23
CA ARG A 106 -8.77 -22.26 33.70
C ARG A 106 -10.20 -22.68 33.39
N LEU A 107 -11.18 -21.84 33.72
CA LEU A 107 -12.58 -22.08 33.41
C LEU A 107 -12.84 -22.17 31.90
N GLN A 108 -12.16 -21.36 31.08
CA GLN A 108 -12.21 -21.46 29.62
C GLN A 108 -11.70 -22.82 29.14
N SER A 109 -10.53 -23.25 29.61
CA SER A 109 -9.97 -24.56 29.25
C SER A 109 -10.84 -25.73 29.72
N GLU A 110 -11.45 -25.63 30.91
CA GLU A 110 -12.40 -26.62 31.41
C GLU A 110 -13.65 -26.65 30.53
N ASN A 111 -14.18 -25.49 30.16
CA ASN A 111 -15.34 -25.39 29.27
C ASN A 111 -15.05 -25.95 27.87
N GLU A 112 -13.87 -25.66 27.31
CA GLU A 112 -13.38 -26.26 26.06
C GLU A 112 -13.28 -27.78 26.18
N SER A 113 -12.71 -28.29 27.28
CA SER A 113 -12.57 -29.74 27.52
C SER A 113 -13.93 -30.43 27.69
N LEU A 114 -14.88 -29.79 28.36
CA LEU A 114 -16.24 -30.29 28.56
C LEU A 114 -17.01 -30.27 27.24
N SER A 115 -16.84 -29.20 26.45
CA SER A 115 -17.41 -29.07 25.11
C SER A 115 -16.84 -30.12 24.15
N GLN A 116 -15.56 -30.46 24.27
CA GLN A 116 -14.93 -31.55 23.53
C GLN A 116 -15.49 -32.90 23.94
N LYS A 117 -15.53 -33.22 25.24
CA LYS A 117 -16.12 -34.47 25.75
C LYS A 117 -17.59 -34.62 25.34
N LEU A 118 -18.34 -33.52 25.30
CA LEU A 118 -19.71 -33.52 24.81
C LEU A 118 -19.77 -33.86 23.32
N ARG A 119 -18.91 -33.25 22.49
CA ARG A 119 -18.81 -33.58 21.07
C ARG A 119 -18.46 -35.05 20.85
N GLU A 120 -17.44 -35.55 21.53
CA GLU A 120 -17.02 -36.96 21.47
C GLU A 120 -18.17 -37.90 21.88
N ALA A 121 -18.85 -37.64 23.00
CA ALA A 121 -19.98 -38.46 23.42
C ALA A 121 -21.19 -38.40 22.46
N LEU A 122 -21.42 -37.26 21.81
CA LEU A 122 -22.46 -37.12 20.77
C LEU A 122 -22.08 -37.89 19.50
N GLU A 123 -20.81 -37.84 19.10
CA GLU A 123 -20.27 -38.58 17.97
C GLU A 123 -20.30 -40.10 18.24
N ASP A 124 -19.89 -40.54 19.43
CA ASP A 124 -20.01 -41.93 19.87
C ASP A 124 -21.46 -42.39 19.88
N SER A 125 -22.39 -41.57 20.39
CA SER A 125 -23.82 -41.88 20.36
C SER A 125 -24.36 -41.98 18.93
N LYS A 126 -23.84 -41.17 18.01
CA LYS A 126 -24.19 -41.22 16.58
C LYS A 126 -23.64 -42.49 15.95
N LEU A 127 -22.37 -42.82 16.18
CA LEU A 127 -21.73 -44.05 15.72
C LEU A 127 -22.44 -45.29 16.25
N LEU A 128 -22.82 -45.32 17.52
CA LEU A 128 -23.59 -46.44 18.09
C LEU A 128 -24.97 -46.57 17.44
N ARG A 129 -25.67 -45.46 17.15
CA ARG A 129 -26.95 -45.50 16.42
C ARG A 129 -26.77 -46.02 15.00
N GLU A 130 -25.74 -45.56 14.29
CA GLU A 130 -25.40 -46.02 12.95
C GLU A 130 -25.02 -47.51 12.97
N GLN A 131 -24.21 -47.95 13.94
CA GLN A 131 -23.82 -49.34 14.11
C GLN A 131 -25.02 -50.23 14.45
N VAL A 132 -25.96 -49.79 15.29
CA VAL A 132 -27.21 -50.53 15.55
C VAL A 132 -28.07 -50.62 14.28
N GLN A 133 -28.13 -49.55 13.49
CA GLN A 133 -28.84 -49.54 12.20
C GLN A 133 -28.18 -50.47 11.17
N GLU A 134 -26.86 -50.47 11.09
CA GLU A 134 -26.06 -51.34 10.23
C GLU A 134 -26.14 -52.81 10.66
N GLN A 135 -26.06 -53.11 11.96
CA GLN A 135 -26.28 -54.46 12.47
C GLN A 135 -27.71 -54.93 12.18
N GLY A 136 -28.71 -54.04 12.30
CA GLY A 136 -30.10 -54.33 11.93
C GLY A 136 -30.29 -54.59 10.43
N ARG A 137 -29.51 -53.94 9.56
CA ARG A 137 -29.48 -54.16 8.09
C ARG A 137 -28.71 -55.42 7.72
N SER A 138 -27.55 -55.64 8.31
CA SER A 138 -26.67 -56.80 8.10
C SER A 138 -27.32 -58.11 8.58
N ARG A 139 -28.13 -58.05 9.66
CA ARG A 139 -28.96 -59.19 10.11
C ARG A 139 -30.14 -59.49 9.19
N ARG A 140 -30.58 -58.53 8.36
CA ARG A 140 -31.67 -58.71 7.38
C ARG A 140 -31.17 -59.03 5.98
N LEU A 141 -29.90 -58.77 5.68
CA LEU A 141 -29.26 -59.00 4.39
C LEU A 141 -27.89 -59.66 4.62
N SER A 142 -27.89 -60.94 4.97
CA SER A 142 -26.69 -61.79 4.88
C SER A 142 -26.42 -62.14 3.42
N ASP A 143 -26.03 -61.14 2.64
CA ASP A 143 -25.51 -61.35 1.29
C ASP A 143 -24.03 -60.89 1.25
N PRO A 144 -23.07 -61.83 1.17
CA PRO A 144 -21.63 -61.53 1.13
C PRO A 144 -21.24 -60.55 0.01
N CYS A 145 -22.03 -60.49 -1.07
CA CYS A 145 -21.75 -59.65 -2.22
C CYS A 145 -21.91 -58.14 -1.92
N ALA A 146 -22.91 -57.75 -1.11
CA ALA A 146 -23.15 -56.35 -0.75
C ALA A 146 -22.10 -55.79 0.24
N GLN A 147 -21.48 -56.67 1.05
CA GLN A 147 -20.39 -56.28 1.95
C GLN A 147 -19.08 -56.05 1.19
N CYS A 148 -18.86 -56.75 0.08
CA CYS A 148 -17.69 -56.53 -0.78
C CYS A 148 -17.76 -55.18 -1.52
N SER A 149 -18.93 -54.79 -2.06
CA SER A 149 -19.09 -53.50 -2.74
C SER A 149 -18.90 -52.31 -1.79
N ALA A 150 -19.50 -52.35 -0.59
CA ALA A 150 -19.34 -51.29 0.40
C ALA A 150 -17.88 -51.13 0.89
N LYS A 151 -17.12 -52.23 0.97
CA LYS A 151 -15.69 -52.19 1.28
C LYS A 151 -14.87 -51.56 0.15
N GLN A 152 -15.23 -51.85 -1.10
CA GLN A 152 -14.57 -51.29 -2.27
C GLN A 152 -14.85 -49.78 -2.41
N ASP A 153 -16.08 -49.34 -2.17
CA ASP A 153 -16.45 -47.92 -2.16
C ASP A 153 -15.71 -47.15 -1.04
N ARG A 154 -15.57 -47.77 0.14
CA ARG A 154 -14.77 -47.22 1.24
C ARG A 154 -13.29 -47.09 0.86
N GLN A 155 -12.74 -48.09 0.18
CA GLN A 155 -11.34 -48.07 -0.27
C GLN A 155 -11.11 -46.97 -1.31
N GLU A 156 -12.01 -46.79 -2.27
CA GLU A 156 -11.90 -45.72 -3.26
C GLU A 156 -12.03 -44.34 -2.62
N LEU A 157 -12.94 -44.16 -1.65
CA LEU A 157 -13.04 -42.90 -0.91
C LEU A 157 -11.76 -42.60 -0.11
N VAL A 158 -11.17 -43.60 0.54
CA VAL A 158 -9.89 -43.44 1.25
C VAL A 158 -8.78 -43.04 0.26
N ARG A 159 -8.70 -43.70 -0.90
CA ARG A 159 -7.74 -43.36 -1.95
C ARG A 159 -7.90 -41.91 -2.43
N GLN A 160 -9.15 -41.45 -2.60
CA GLN A 160 -9.43 -40.06 -2.97
C GLN A 160 -9.02 -39.07 -1.87
N LEU A 161 -9.28 -39.40 -0.60
CA LEU A 161 -8.86 -38.59 0.54
C LEU A 161 -7.34 -38.53 0.66
N GLU A 162 -6.63 -39.63 0.45
CA GLU A 162 -5.15 -39.67 0.44
C GLU A 162 -4.57 -38.79 -0.68
N VAL A 163 -5.16 -38.85 -1.89
CA VAL A 163 -4.75 -38.00 -3.01
C VAL A 163 -5.02 -36.52 -2.71
N LEU A 164 -6.19 -36.19 -2.15
CA LEU A 164 -6.51 -34.81 -1.77
C LEU A 164 -5.60 -34.32 -0.65
N GLN A 165 -5.29 -35.16 0.34
CA GLN A 165 -4.37 -34.83 1.43
C GLN A 165 -2.97 -34.58 0.89
N SER A 166 -2.46 -35.44 0.01
CA SER A 166 -1.18 -35.24 -0.66
C SER A 166 -1.15 -33.93 -1.46
N ARG A 167 -2.24 -33.61 -2.17
CA ARG A 167 -2.36 -32.35 -2.90
C ARG A 167 -2.40 -31.13 -1.97
N CYS A 168 -3.11 -31.21 -0.85
CA CYS A 168 -3.12 -30.15 0.15
C CYS A 168 -1.71 -29.91 0.71
N SER A 169 -0.98 -30.98 1.06
CA SER A 169 0.40 -30.86 1.54
C SER A 169 1.35 -30.29 0.49
N MET A 170 1.20 -30.66 -0.80
CA MET A 170 1.97 -30.03 -1.87
C MET A 170 1.68 -28.53 -1.98
N LEU A 171 0.40 -28.13 -1.96
CA LEU A 171 0.00 -26.72 -2.02
C LEU A 171 0.48 -25.92 -0.80
N GLU A 172 0.54 -26.54 0.38
CA GLU A 172 1.12 -25.93 1.58
C GLU A 172 2.62 -25.68 1.40
N CYS A 173 3.35 -26.66 0.84
CA CYS A 173 4.76 -26.49 0.50
C CYS A 173 4.99 -25.41 -0.56
N ASP A 174 4.20 -25.41 -1.64
CA ASP A 174 4.29 -24.41 -2.71
C ASP A 174 3.98 -23.01 -2.18
N LEU A 175 2.95 -22.87 -1.34
CA LEU A 175 2.61 -21.61 -0.70
C LEU A 175 3.78 -21.12 0.17
N GLN A 176 4.38 -22.01 0.95
CA GLN A 176 5.55 -21.65 1.76
C GLN A 176 6.72 -21.18 0.89
N ALA A 177 7.01 -21.88 -0.21
CA ALA A 177 8.08 -21.48 -1.14
C ALA A 177 7.83 -20.07 -1.73
N VAL A 178 6.59 -19.78 -2.16
CA VAL A 178 6.22 -18.45 -2.68
C VAL A 178 6.30 -17.36 -1.60
N LEU A 179 5.97 -17.68 -0.35
CA LEU A 179 6.15 -16.75 0.77
C LEU A 179 7.62 -16.45 1.01
N ASP A 180 8.49 -17.46 0.96
CA ASP A 180 9.93 -17.30 1.12
C ASP A 180 10.52 -16.43 0.00
N GLU A 181 10.14 -16.67 -1.27
CA GLU A 181 10.51 -15.84 -2.42
C GLU A 181 10.04 -14.38 -2.25
N LYS A 182 8.80 -14.18 -1.80
CA LYS A 182 8.27 -12.83 -1.52
C LYS A 182 9.11 -12.13 -0.47
N GLU A 183 9.51 -12.82 0.60
CA GLU A 183 10.37 -12.23 1.62
C GLU A 183 11.76 -11.86 1.06
N GLU A 184 12.33 -12.68 0.19
CA GLU A 184 13.57 -12.35 -0.53
C GLU A 184 13.41 -11.10 -1.39
N LEU A 185 12.29 -10.96 -2.10
CA LEU A 185 11.97 -9.77 -2.88
C LEU A 185 11.81 -8.52 -2.00
N VAL A 186 11.22 -8.64 -0.82
CA VAL A 186 11.14 -7.54 0.15
C VAL A 186 12.53 -7.16 0.65
N ARG A 187 13.36 -8.14 1.05
CA ARG A 187 14.73 -7.91 1.53
C ARG A 187 15.60 -7.24 0.46
N THR A 188 15.51 -7.70 -0.79
CA THR A 188 16.23 -7.10 -1.92
C THR A 188 15.70 -5.70 -2.24
N GLY A 189 14.38 -5.51 -2.23
CA GLY A 189 13.74 -4.20 -2.38
C GLY A 189 14.22 -3.18 -1.34
N ASP A 190 14.27 -3.57 -0.07
CA ASP A 190 14.81 -2.74 1.01
C ASP A 190 16.30 -2.46 0.83
N ALA A 191 17.10 -3.43 0.38
CA ALA A 191 18.51 -3.22 0.06
C ALA A 191 18.70 -2.20 -1.08
N TYR A 192 17.87 -2.25 -2.12
CA TYR A 192 17.88 -1.27 -3.20
C TYR A 192 17.45 0.12 -2.72
N ARG A 193 16.43 0.21 -1.86
CA ARG A 193 16.00 1.48 -1.27
C ARG A 193 17.12 2.13 -0.47
N HIS A 194 17.79 1.37 0.41
CA HIS A 194 18.96 1.87 1.13
C HIS A 194 20.11 2.29 0.20
N LYS A 195 20.33 1.57 -0.91
CA LYS A 195 21.32 1.94 -1.91
C LYS A 195 20.97 3.28 -2.58
N VAL A 196 19.70 3.48 -2.95
CA VAL A 196 19.21 4.74 -3.51
C VAL A 196 19.36 5.88 -2.50
N ASP A 197 18.96 5.67 -1.25
CA ASP A 197 19.10 6.69 -0.19
C ASP A 197 20.57 7.07 0.03
N ARG A 198 21.48 6.08 0.06
CA ARG A 198 22.92 6.32 0.19
C ARG A 198 23.48 7.08 -1.02
N LEU A 199 23.11 6.69 -2.24
CA LEU A 199 23.55 7.37 -3.45
C LEU A 199 22.99 8.81 -3.52
N ASN A 200 21.73 9.00 -3.12
CA ASN A 200 21.12 10.32 -3.01
C ASN A 200 21.85 11.20 -2.00
N LEU A 201 22.23 10.65 -0.85
CA LEU A 201 23.08 11.35 0.11
C LEU A 201 24.43 11.72 -0.53
N GLN A 202 25.12 10.78 -1.17
CA GLN A 202 26.41 11.02 -1.81
C GLN A 202 26.32 12.06 -2.94
N LEU A 203 25.28 12.00 -3.77
CA LEU A 203 25.00 12.98 -4.83
C LEU A 203 24.75 14.37 -4.23
N ASN A 204 23.93 14.46 -3.18
CA ASN A 204 23.71 15.71 -2.46
C ASN A 204 25.02 16.28 -1.87
N HIS A 205 25.90 15.43 -1.35
CA HIS A 205 27.22 15.86 -0.87
C HIS A 205 28.10 16.36 -2.03
N ALA A 206 28.13 15.65 -3.16
CA ALA A 206 28.92 16.02 -4.34
C ALA A 206 28.44 17.33 -4.99
N LEU A 207 27.13 17.54 -5.05
CA LEU A 207 26.52 18.76 -5.59
C LEU A 207 26.75 19.99 -4.69
N ARG A 208 26.99 19.81 -3.39
CA ARG A 208 27.11 20.92 -2.42
C ARG A 208 28.53 21.43 -2.21
N GLY A 209 29.55 20.58 -2.34
CA GLY A 209 30.94 20.99 -2.10
C GLY A 209 31.20 21.61 -0.71
N GLY A 210 30.37 21.36 0.32
CA GLY A 210 30.46 22.02 1.63
C GLY A 210 29.48 21.51 2.70
N ALA A 211 29.77 21.84 3.98
CA ALA A 211 29.32 21.15 5.20
C ALA A 211 27.88 21.43 5.69
N ASP A 212 27.09 22.25 5.00
CA ASP A 212 25.75 22.62 5.47
C ASP A 212 24.68 21.67 4.92
N TYR A 213 24.23 20.76 5.80
CA TYR A 213 23.18 19.77 5.57
C TYR A 213 21.81 20.44 5.42
N VAL A 214 21.54 20.97 4.25
CA VAL A 214 20.16 21.19 3.78
C VAL A 214 19.96 20.22 2.63
N PRO A 215 18.88 19.44 2.54
CA PRO A 215 18.64 18.65 1.33
C PRO A 215 18.51 19.60 0.12
N LEU A 216 19.22 19.34 -0.98
CA LEU A 216 19.10 20.14 -2.19
C LEU A 216 17.88 19.57 -2.95
N ASP A 217 16.76 20.27 -2.88
CA ASP A 217 15.52 19.85 -3.54
C ASP A 217 15.64 20.11 -5.05
N VAL A 218 16.09 19.10 -5.77
CA VAL A 218 16.27 19.14 -7.23
C VAL A 218 14.95 19.41 -7.93
N ASP A 219 13.82 18.91 -7.39
CA ASP A 219 12.50 19.13 -7.97
C ASP A 219 12.09 20.61 -7.83
N ALA A 220 12.35 21.23 -6.68
CA ALA A 220 12.15 22.66 -6.50
C ALA A 220 13.00 23.50 -7.46
N LEU A 221 14.27 23.13 -7.67
CA LEU A 221 15.13 23.82 -8.63
C LEU A 221 14.68 23.62 -10.08
N LEU A 222 14.23 22.42 -10.45
CA LEU A 222 13.68 22.15 -11.77
C LEU A 222 12.40 22.97 -12.02
N MET A 223 11.55 23.10 -11.00
CA MET A 223 10.35 23.93 -11.05
C MET A 223 10.70 25.41 -11.21
N GLU A 224 11.67 25.93 -10.47
CA GLU A 224 12.16 27.29 -10.62
C GLU A 224 12.76 27.51 -12.02
N ASN A 225 13.57 26.57 -12.50
CA ASN A 225 14.20 26.66 -13.82
C ASN A 225 13.14 26.68 -14.93
N ARG A 226 12.11 25.83 -14.82
CA ARG A 226 10.96 25.82 -15.73
C ARG A 226 10.19 27.13 -15.70
N TYR A 227 9.91 27.66 -14.51
CA TYR A 227 9.24 28.95 -14.35
C TYR A 227 10.03 30.11 -14.98
N MET A 228 11.34 30.14 -14.79
CA MET A 228 12.21 31.16 -15.37
C MET A 228 12.26 31.06 -16.91
N HIS A 229 12.27 29.84 -17.46
CA HIS A 229 12.14 29.62 -18.90
C HIS A 229 10.81 30.15 -19.45
N GLU A 230 9.68 29.86 -18.78
CA GLU A 230 8.37 30.39 -19.17
C GLU A 230 8.33 31.92 -19.14
N ARG A 231 8.91 32.55 -18.10
CA ARG A 231 9.02 34.02 -18.03
C ARG A 231 9.88 34.60 -19.16
N LEU A 232 11.01 33.96 -19.46
CA LEU A 232 11.89 34.39 -20.54
C LEU A 232 11.17 34.30 -21.90
N GLN A 233 10.43 33.21 -22.12
CA GLN A 233 9.65 33.01 -23.34
C GLN A 233 8.58 34.09 -23.51
N LEU A 234 7.83 34.42 -22.46
CA LEU A 234 6.85 35.52 -22.48
C LEU A 234 7.51 36.86 -22.82
N ALA A 235 8.66 37.17 -22.22
CA ALA A 235 9.39 38.40 -22.53
C ALA A 235 9.90 38.44 -23.99
N GLN A 236 10.31 37.29 -24.55
CA GLN A 236 10.70 37.17 -25.95
C GLN A 236 9.51 37.38 -26.89
N GLU A 237 8.34 36.86 -26.55
CA GLU A 237 7.09 37.08 -27.29
C GLU A 237 6.67 38.56 -27.24
N GLU A 238 6.77 39.22 -26.09
CA GLU A 238 6.51 40.66 -25.99
C GLU A 238 7.49 41.48 -26.83
N LYS A 239 8.78 41.14 -26.79
CA LYS A 239 9.80 41.76 -27.65
C LYS A 239 9.49 41.55 -29.13
N SER A 240 9.06 40.35 -29.54
CA SER A 240 8.71 40.06 -30.94
C SER A 240 7.48 40.87 -31.39
N LEU A 241 6.46 41.01 -30.53
CA LEU A 241 5.29 41.83 -30.79
C LEU A 241 5.62 43.33 -30.89
N LEU A 242 6.48 43.84 -29.99
CA LEU A 242 6.92 45.23 -30.00
C LEU A 242 7.80 45.53 -31.23
N THR A 243 8.71 44.64 -31.58
CA THR A 243 9.54 44.81 -32.79
C THR A 243 8.68 44.76 -34.06
N ALA A 244 7.70 43.86 -34.14
CA ALA A 244 6.73 43.86 -35.24
C ALA A 244 5.91 45.16 -35.30
N SER A 245 5.48 45.69 -34.14
CA SER A 245 4.75 46.96 -34.06
C SER A 245 5.62 48.15 -34.47
N LEU A 246 6.87 48.18 -34.02
CA LEU A 246 7.85 49.19 -34.42
C LEU A 246 8.10 49.16 -35.93
N ASN A 247 8.24 47.96 -36.51
CA ASN A 247 8.42 47.81 -37.95
C ASN A 247 7.20 48.31 -38.73
N LYS A 248 5.97 48.06 -38.23
CA LYS A 248 4.75 48.64 -38.81
C LYS A 248 4.78 50.17 -38.76
N PHE A 249 5.11 50.76 -37.62
CA PHE A 249 5.21 52.23 -37.48
C PHE A 249 6.31 52.83 -38.36
N LYS A 250 7.48 52.19 -38.45
CA LYS A 250 8.55 52.57 -39.39
C LYS A 250 8.05 52.52 -40.84
N SER A 251 7.38 51.46 -41.25
CA SER A 251 6.83 51.34 -42.61
C SER A 251 5.76 52.40 -42.93
N LEU A 252 4.93 52.78 -41.96
CA LEU A 252 3.95 53.87 -42.10
C LEU A 252 4.64 55.23 -42.19
N ALA A 253 5.66 55.46 -41.38
CA ALA A 253 6.46 56.68 -41.42
C ALA A 253 7.19 56.83 -42.76
N GLU A 254 7.76 55.75 -43.30
CA GLU A 254 8.40 55.76 -44.62
C GLU A 254 7.38 55.97 -45.76
N LYS A 255 6.20 55.35 -45.70
CA LYS A 255 5.11 55.60 -46.66
C LYS A 255 4.60 57.05 -46.62
N ASN A 256 4.60 57.67 -45.45
CA ASN A 256 4.20 59.08 -45.28
C ASN A 256 5.32 60.08 -45.62
N ARG A 257 6.56 59.61 -45.83
CA ARG A 257 7.68 60.48 -46.23
C ARG A 257 7.62 60.92 -47.70
N GLY A 258 6.65 60.44 -48.47
CA GLY A 258 6.48 60.74 -49.90
C GLY A 258 5.16 61.40 -50.33
N ARG A 259 4.25 61.77 -49.42
CA ARG A 259 2.99 62.43 -49.81
C ARG A 259 2.51 63.42 -48.75
N ALA A 260 2.69 64.70 -49.05
CA ALA A 260 1.84 65.75 -48.52
C ALA A 260 0.42 65.63 -49.13
N SER A 261 -0.57 66.12 -48.38
CA SER A 261 -1.98 66.36 -48.77
C SER A 261 -3.02 65.29 -48.38
N THR A 262 -3.75 65.63 -47.31
CA THR A 262 -5.22 65.71 -47.16
C THR A 262 -6.15 64.64 -47.74
N ALA A 263 -7.07 64.25 -46.84
CA ALA A 263 -8.45 63.77 -47.07
C ALA A 263 -8.68 62.27 -47.32
N ALA A 264 -9.11 61.57 -46.27
CA ALA A 264 -10.20 60.59 -46.33
C ALA A 264 -10.77 60.41 -44.92
N LEU A 265 -11.94 61.02 -44.71
CA LEU A 265 -12.66 61.18 -43.46
C LEU A 265 -13.59 59.97 -43.25
N ALA A 266 -13.14 58.93 -42.54
CA ALA A 266 -13.99 57.91 -41.93
C ALA A 266 -13.17 57.08 -40.91
N GLY A 267 -13.34 57.34 -39.60
CA GLY A 267 -12.73 56.53 -38.53
C GLY A 267 -11.61 57.23 -37.75
N ILE A 268 -11.79 58.51 -37.42
CA ILE A 268 -10.75 59.37 -36.82
C ILE A 268 -10.39 58.89 -35.40
N SER A 269 -9.14 58.44 -35.25
CA SER A 269 -8.53 58.04 -33.97
C SER A 269 -8.22 59.27 -33.11
N SER A 270 -8.20 59.13 -31.77
CA SER A 270 -7.92 60.20 -30.79
C SER A 270 -6.72 61.10 -31.17
N LYS A 271 -5.68 60.53 -31.80
CA LYS A 271 -4.49 61.27 -32.27
C LYS A 271 -4.77 62.26 -33.41
N GLN A 272 -5.73 61.98 -34.27
CA GLN A 272 -6.11 62.85 -35.39
C GLN A 272 -7.06 63.98 -34.96
N MET A 273 -7.81 63.80 -33.87
CA MET A 273 -8.61 64.87 -33.26
C MET A 273 -7.73 65.91 -32.57
N GLN A 274 -6.63 65.46 -31.96
CA GLN A 274 -5.63 66.34 -31.34
C GLN A 274 -4.89 67.22 -32.37
N GLN A 275 -4.69 66.72 -33.59
CA GLN A 275 -4.14 67.51 -34.71
C GLN A 275 -5.14 68.53 -35.27
N LEU A 276 -6.43 68.19 -35.38
CA LEU A 276 -7.46 69.14 -35.82
C LEU A 276 -7.67 70.32 -34.84
N LEU A 277 -7.46 70.08 -33.54
CA LEU A 277 -7.45 71.13 -32.51
C LEU A 277 -6.22 72.03 -32.58
N GLN A 278 -5.10 71.54 -33.14
CA GLN A 278 -3.88 72.31 -33.35
C GLN A 278 -3.91 73.13 -34.66
N ASP A 279 -4.59 72.61 -35.69
CA ASP A 279 -4.64 73.23 -37.02
C ASP A 279 -5.76 74.29 -37.18
N SER A 280 -6.67 74.42 -36.20
CA SER A 280 -7.73 75.44 -36.21
C SER A 280 -7.24 76.79 -35.67
N SER A 281 -6.38 77.45 -36.45
CA SER A 281 -5.96 78.84 -36.24
C SER A 281 -7.03 79.81 -36.77
N LEU A 282 -8.05 80.09 -35.96
CA LEU A 282 -8.89 81.29 -36.13
C LEU A 282 -8.89 82.04 -34.81
N ASP A 283 -8.61 83.35 -34.90
CA ASP A 283 -8.47 84.30 -33.79
C ASP A 283 -9.64 84.17 -32.81
N LEU A 284 -9.35 83.59 -31.65
CA LEU A 284 -10.35 83.43 -30.60
C LEU A 284 -9.69 83.75 -29.27
N SER A 285 -10.35 84.66 -28.55
CA SER A 285 -10.13 85.14 -27.18
C SER A 285 -9.59 84.06 -26.22
N THR A 286 -8.98 84.46 -25.10
CA THR A 286 -8.44 83.58 -24.04
C THR A 286 -9.35 82.40 -23.69
N ALA A 287 -10.68 82.57 -23.71
CA ALA A 287 -11.66 81.51 -23.52
C ALA A 287 -11.58 80.35 -24.55
N GLY A 288 -11.16 80.62 -25.78
CA GLY A 288 -10.94 79.61 -26.81
C GLY A 288 -9.67 78.78 -26.56
N ALA A 289 -8.64 79.35 -25.93
CA ALA A 289 -7.44 78.60 -25.54
C ALA A 289 -7.74 77.64 -24.38
N ASP A 290 -8.50 78.09 -23.39
CA ASP A 290 -8.94 77.25 -22.26
C ASP A 290 -9.85 76.11 -22.73
N LEU A 291 -10.74 76.36 -23.70
CA LEU A 291 -11.58 75.33 -24.29
C LEU A 291 -10.75 74.29 -25.07
N ARG A 292 -9.75 74.71 -25.85
CA ARG A 292 -8.84 73.77 -26.55
C ARG A 292 -8.02 72.93 -25.57
N SER A 293 -7.53 73.54 -24.49
CA SER A 293 -6.83 72.84 -23.41
C SER A 293 -7.74 71.81 -22.73
N LEU A 294 -8.98 72.19 -22.40
CA LEU A 294 -9.96 71.29 -21.84
C LEU A 294 -10.29 70.12 -22.77
N VAL A 295 -10.47 70.37 -24.07
CA VAL A 295 -10.73 69.30 -25.04
C VAL A 295 -9.51 68.37 -25.18
N ALA A 296 -8.30 68.90 -25.16
CA ALA A 296 -7.07 68.10 -25.17
C ALA A 296 -6.95 67.22 -23.90
N LEU A 297 -7.23 67.78 -22.72
CA LEU A 297 -7.25 67.04 -21.46
C LEU A 297 -8.36 65.98 -21.43
N LEU A 298 -9.53 66.28 -21.99
CA LEU A 298 -10.62 65.32 -22.10
C LEU A 298 -10.28 64.19 -23.09
N LEU A 299 -9.60 64.49 -24.20
CA LEU A 299 -9.10 63.49 -25.14
C LEU A 299 -8.04 62.58 -24.52
N GLU A 300 -7.12 63.16 -23.76
CA GLU A 300 -6.10 62.42 -23.01
C GLU A 300 -6.74 61.53 -21.94
N ALA A 301 -7.70 62.06 -21.17
CA ALA A 301 -8.45 61.30 -20.18
C ALA A 301 -9.29 60.16 -20.80
N VAL A 302 -9.89 60.37 -21.97
CA VAL A 302 -10.60 59.32 -22.71
C VAL A 302 -9.63 58.25 -23.24
N ASN A 303 -8.46 58.67 -23.72
CA ASN A 303 -7.43 57.75 -24.19
C ASN A 303 -6.88 56.90 -23.04
N ASP A 304 -6.60 57.50 -21.89
CA ASP A 304 -6.13 56.80 -20.69
C ASP A 304 -7.16 55.80 -20.16
N ARG A 305 -8.45 56.18 -20.12
CA ARG A 305 -9.54 55.25 -19.79
C ARG A 305 -9.62 54.09 -20.80
N THR A 306 -9.42 54.37 -22.09
CA THR A 306 -9.42 53.34 -23.13
C THR A 306 -8.23 52.39 -22.99
N LEU A 307 -7.05 52.91 -22.64
CA LEU A 307 -5.87 52.10 -22.34
C LEU A 307 -6.09 51.24 -21.08
N ALA A 308 -6.60 51.82 -20.00
CA ALA A 308 -6.92 51.10 -18.77
C ALA A 308 -7.92 49.95 -19.03
N LEU A 309 -9.00 50.22 -19.78
CA LEU A 309 -9.95 49.18 -20.19
C LEU A 309 -9.31 48.07 -21.03
N ASN A 310 -8.37 48.42 -21.92
CA ASN A 310 -7.65 47.42 -22.70
C ASN A 310 -6.72 46.56 -21.84
N HIS A 311 -6.03 47.15 -20.86
CA HIS A 311 -5.24 46.40 -19.88
C HIS A 311 -6.13 45.48 -19.05
N GLN A 312 -7.27 45.97 -18.58
CA GLN A 312 -8.25 45.17 -17.85
C GLN A 312 -8.80 44.01 -18.69
N ARG A 313 -9.13 44.23 -19.97
CA ARG A 313 -9.56 43.16 -20.89
C ARG A 313 -8.47 42.10 -21.08
N LYS A 314 -7.20 42.51 -21.20
CA LYS A 314 -6.07 41.57 -21.29
C LYS A 314 -5.89 40.76 -20.00
N ALA A 315 -5.96 41.41 -18.84
CA ALA A 315 -5.90 40.74 -17.54
C ALA A 315 -7.05 39.73 -17.37
N ASN A 316 -8.29 40.12 -17.69
CA ASN A 316 -9.44 39.23 -17.66
C ASN A 316 -9.31 38.06 -18.65
N LYS A 317 -8.67 38.26 -19.80
CA LYS A 317 -8.37 37.18 -20.75
C LYS A 317 -7.37 36.17 -20.18
N VAL A 318 -6.35 36.63 -19.45
CA VAL A 318 -5.39 35.75 -18.76
C VAL A 318 -6.06 34.99 -17.63
N LEU A 319 -6.86 35.68 -16.81
CA LEU A 319 -7.65 35.04 -15.75
C LEU A 319 -8.62 34.00 -16.33
N GLY A 320 -9.33 34.33 -17.42
CA GLY A 320 -10.20 33.39 -18.12
C GLY A 320 -9.45 32.15 -18.59
N LYS A 321 -8.26 32.30 -19.19
CA LYS A 321 -7.41 31.15 -19.57
C LYS A 321 -7.03 30.29 -18.35
N ARG A 322 -6.64 30.91 -17.24
CA ARG A 322 -6.28 30.20 -16.01
C ARG A 322 -7.48 29.47 -15.40
N VAL A 323 -8.65 30.09 -15.41
CA VAL A 323 -9.91 29.46 -14.99
C VAL A 323 -10.21 28.24 -15.88
N THR A 324 -10.12 28.36 -17.20
CA THR A 324 -10.33 27.21 -18.10
C THR A 324 -9.29 26.09 -17.90
N GLU A 325 -8.04 26.44 -17.58
CA GLU A 325 -7.01 25.45 -17.25
C GLU A 325 -7.34 24.72 -15.94
N LEU A 326 -7.77 25.46 -14.91
CA LEU A 326 -8.18 24.90 -13.62
C LEU A 326 -9.44 24.03 -13.74
N GLU A 327 -10.41 24.44 -14.56
CA GLU A 327 -11.60 23.65 -14.88
C GLU A 327 -11.24 22.36 -15.63
N ASN A 328 -10.29 22.41 -16.57
CA ASN A 328 -9.82 21.22 -17.26
C ASN A 328 -9.07 20.28 -16.32
N ARG A 329 -8.23 20.82 -15.43
CA ARG A 329 -7.57 20.04 -14.37
C ARG A 329 -8.59 19.39 -13.43
N LEU A 330 -9.64 20.11 -13.04
CA LEU A 330 -10.73 19.58 -12.21
C LEU A 330 -11.50 18.46 -12.93
N LYS A 331 -11.80 18.63 -14.23
CA LYS A 331 -12.48 17.61 -15.05
C LYS A 331 -11.63 16.35 -15.26
N CYS A 332 -10.31 16.48 -15.35
CA CYS A 332 -9.40 15.36 -15.55
C CYS A 332 -9.05 14.62 -14.24
N ASP A 333 -8.91 15.33 -13.11
CA ASP A 333 -8.40 14.72 -11.87
C ASP A 333 -9.44 14.41 -10.81
N GLY A 334 -10.69 14.92 -10.89
CA GLY A 334 -11.81 14.57 -9.99
C GLY A 334 -11.58 14.76 -8.48
N THR A 335 -10.38 15.17 -8.05
CA THR A 335 -9.91 15.02 -6.68
C THR A 335 -8.91 16.12 -6.35
N TRP A 336 -9.41 17.28 -5.96
CA TRP A 336 -8.57 18.25 -5.26
C TRP A 336 -8.38 17.75 -3.83
N ARG A 337 -7.33 16.95 -3.57
CA ARG A 337 -6.81 16.84 -2.21
C ARG A 337 -5.96 18.08 -1.94
N VAL A 338 -6.42 18.90 -1.02
CA VAL A 338 -5.65 19.98 -0.42
C VAL A 338 -4.43 19.37 0.28
N ASN A 339 -3.27 19.42 -0.38
CA ASN A 339 -1.99 19.24 0.29
C ASN A 339 -1.66 20.54 1.02
N MET A 340 -2.09 20.65 2.27
CA MET A 340 -1.49 21.55 3.26
C MET A 340 -0.29 20.82 3.88
N PRO A 341 0.93 21.39 3.84
CA PRO A 341 2.04 20.83 4.58
C PRO A 341 1.82 21.09 6.08
N LEU A 342 1.47 20.05 6.84
CA LEU A 342 1.69 20.07 8.28
C LEU A 342 3.20 20.06 8.53
N SER A 343 3.74 21.21 8.89
CA SER A 343 5.06 21.30 9.50
C SER A 343 5.04 20.59 10.85
N SER A 344 5.88 19.58 11.01
CA SER A 344 6.28 19.04 12.30
C SER A 344 6.94 20.13 13.14
N THR A 345 6.29 20.57 14.21
CA THR A 345 6.95 21.28 15.30
C THR A 345 6.87 20.43 16.56
N ASP A 346 8.04 19.96 16.99
CA ASP A 346 8.27 19.36 18.29
C ASP A 346 7.85 20.34 19.42
N PRO A 347 7.05 19.91 20.41
CA PRO A 347 6.66 20.75 21.53
C PRO A 347 7.70 20.63 22.65
N ALA A 348 8.92 21.13 22.44
CA ALA A 348 9.93 21.19 23.50
C ALA A 348 11.02 22.23 23.21
N LYS A 349 10.65 23.53 23.25
CA LYS A 349 11.49 24.68 23.61
C LYS A 349 10.81 25.94 23.12
N LEU A 350 10.28 26.74 24.05
CA LEU A 350 10.37 28.21 24.06
C LEU A 350 9.77 28.67 25.38
N GLY A 351 10.66 29.00 26.31
CA GLY A 351 10.30 29.67 27.54
C GLY A 351 9.93 31.13 27.30
N ASN A 352 8.96 31.59 28.07
CA ASN A 352 8.77 32.93 28.61
C ASN A 352 9.23 34.12 27.76
N ARG A 353 8.25 34.83 27.19
CA ARG A 353 8.17 36.30 27.31
C ARG A 353 6.73 36.73 27.55
N SER A 354 6.54 37.47 28.64
CA SER A 354 5.30 38.05 29.13
C SER A 354 4.78 39.24 28.30
N ARG A 355 3.51 39.59 28.60
CA ARG A 355 2.68 40.75 28.23
C ARG A 355 1.76 40.45 27.03
N GLY A 356 0.43 40.52 27.14
CA GLY A 356 -0.46 41.25 28.03
C GLY A 356 -1.37 42.11 27.15
N GLY A 357 -2.69 41.95 27.28
CA GLY A 357 -3.67 42.78 26.56
C GLY A 357 -4.98 42.05 26.28
N SER A 358 -5.95 42.27 27.16
CA SER A 358 -7.37 41.99 26.95
C SER A 358 -7.93 42.84 25.80
N PHE A 359 -8.78 42.26 24.95
CA PHE A 359 -9.95 42.95 24.44
C PHE A 359 -10.99 41.93 23.95
N GLU A 360 -12.20 42.06 24.47
CA GLU A 360 -13.40 41.34 24.03
C GLU A 360 -13.79 41.81 22.62
N ASP A 361 -14.41 40.96 21.81
CA ASP A 361 -15.88 40.99 21.66
C ASP A 361 -16.33 40.39 20.31
N ALA A 362 -17.58 39.92 20.36
CA ALA A 362 -18.54 39.76 19.27
C ALA A 362 -18.48 38.51 18.35
N SER A 363 -19.46 37.64 18.63
CA SER A 363 -20.55 37.26 17.72
C SER A 363 -20.19 36.36 16.53
N SER A 364 -20.58 35.10 16.48
CA SER A 364 -21.94 34.54 16.43
C SER A 364 -22.01 33.72 15.14
N LEU A 365 -22.34 32.44 15.23
CA LEU A 365 -23.39 31.81 14.41
C LEU A 365 -23.51 30.34 14.83
N SER A 366 -24.60 30.06 15.54
CA SER A 366 -25.14 28.72 15.75
C SER A 366 -25.89 28.26 14.51
N ILE A 367 -25.60 27.06 14.02
CA ILE A 367 -26.56 26.15 13.37
C ILE A 367 -26.06 24.76 13.81
N GLY A 368 -26.74 24.01 14.67
CA GLY A 368 -28.13 23.60 14.56
C GLY A 368 -28.12 22.11 14.24
N ALA A 369 -28.16 21.29 15.28
CA ALA A 369 -28.23 19.84 15.21
C ALA A 369 -29.49 19.37 14.48
N LEU A 370 -29.35 18.35 13.64
CA LEU A 370 -30.45 17.51 13.17
C LEU A 370 -29.97 16.07 13.20
N GLU A 371 -30.37 15.35 14.24
CA GLU A 371 -30.48 13.90 14.19
C GLU A 371 -31.76 13.52 13.45
N LEU A 372 -31.65 12.55 12.54
CA LEU A 372 -32.77 11.67 12.23
C LEU A 372 -32.24 10.27 11.90
N SER A 373 -32.93 9.31 12.51
CA SER A 373 -32.62 7.90 12.62
C SER A 373 -33.13 7.04 11.45
N THR A 374 -32.60 5.81 11.41
CA THR A 374 -33.27 4.56 10.94
C THR A 374 -33.07 4.15 9.47
N SER A 375 -32.24 3.12 9.22
CA SER A 375 -32.70 1.75 8.87
C SER A 375 -31.64 0.90 8.11
N LYS A 376 -31.28 -0.22 8.77
CA LYS A 376 -31.04 -1.62 8.30
C LYS A 376 -30.03 -1.97 7.18
N PRO A 377 -29.21 -3.03 7.37
CA PRO A 377 -28.10 -3.41 6.49
C PRO A 377 -28.51 -4.40 5.38
N MET A 378 -27.76 -4.40 4.28
CA MET A 378 -27.82 -5.42 3.22
C MET A 378 -26.43 -6.06 3.05
N PRO A 379 -26.36 -7.36 2.70
CA PRO A 379 -25.12 -8.14 2.69
C PRO A 379 -24.35 -8.00 1.38
N ASP A 380 -23.02 -7.85 1.49
CA ASP A 380 -22.08 -7.90 0.39
C ASP A 380 -22.01 -9.31 -0.21
N LYS A 381 -22.06 -9.37 -1.54
CA LYS A 381 -21.73 -10.54 -2.34
C LYS A 381 -20.36 -10.31 -2.97
N ASP A 382 -19.39 -11.09 -2.53
CA ASP A 382 -18.08 -11.21 -3.15
C ASP A 382 -18.19 -11.86 -4.54
N VAL A 383 -17.65 -11.19 -5.56
CA VAL A 383 -17.26 -11.79 -6.84
C VAL A 383 -15.85 -11.28 -7.18
N PRO A 384 -14.90 -12.18 -7.52
CA PRO A 384 -13.48 -11.85 -7.58
C PRO A 384 -13.13 -11.08 -8.85
N ARG A 385 -12.31 -10.03 -8.70
CA ARG A 385 -11.66 -9.35 -9.83
C ARG A 385 -10.31 -10.03 -10.11
N SER A 386 -10.24 -10.72 -11.24
CA SER A 386 -9.02 -11.15 -11.89
C SER A 386 -8.15 -9.93 -12.26
N VAL A 387 -6.92 -9.89 -11.77
CA VAL A 387 -5.90 -8.94 -12.23
C VAL A 387 -5.12 -9.61 -13.36
N ILE A 388 -5.18 -8.96 -14.52
CA ILE A 388 -4.40 -9.26 -15.71
C ILE A 388 -3.00 -8.66 -15.50
N SER A 389 -1.99 -9.51 -15.35
CA SER A 389 -0.59 -9.10 -15.45
C SER A 389 -0.21 -9.01 -16.92
N ARG A 390 0.23 -7.81 -17.33
CA ARG A 390 0.83 -7.53 -18.63
C ARG A 390 2.33 -7.70 -18.49
N GLU A 391 2.87 -8.79 -19.00
CA GLU A 391 4.31 -8.96 -19.21
C GLU A 391 4.75 -8.11 -20.41
N ASN A 392 5.83 -7.35 -20.23
CA ASN A 392 6.63 -6.83 -21.33
C ASN A 392 8.06 -7.34 -21.14
N SER A 393 8.49 -8.08 -22.16
CA SER A 393 9.78 -8.69 -22.44
C SER A 393 10.97 -7.72 -22.44
N ARG A 394 12.14 -8.25 -22.06
CA ARG A 394 13.44 -7.99 -22.72
C ARG A 394 14.46 -9.06 -22.34
N ASP A 395 14.66 -9.97 -23.28
CA ASP A 395 15.88 -10.62 -23.76
C ASP A 395 17.11 -10.57 -22.85
N GLU A 396 17.55 -11.73 -22.37
CA GLU A 396 18.96 -12.15 -22.43
C GLU A 396 19.04 -13.65 -22.80
N GLU A 397 19.93 -13.93 -23.74
CA GLU A 397 20.28 -15.25 -24.27
C GLU A 397 21.07 -16.04 -23.22
N GLU A 398 20.73 -17.31 -22.98
CA GLU A 398 21.70 -18.33 -22.56
C GLU A 398 21.16 -19.74 -22.88
N ASP A 399 21.95 -20.50 -23.63
CA ASP A 399 21.74 -21.89 -24.04
C ASP A 399 21.62 -22.85 -22.85
N CYS A 400 20.68 -23.80 -22.88
CA CYS A 400 20.88 -25.17 -22.38
C CYS A 400 19.76 -26.15 -22.81
N VAL A 401 20.13 -27.04 -23.73
CA VAL A 401 19.78 -28.48 -23.83
C VAL A 401 18.32 -28.91 -23.64
N ALA A 402 17.74 -29.34 -24.76
CA ALA A 402 16.45 -30.03 -24.87
C ALA A 402 16.37 -31.30 -24.00
N GLY A 403 15.42 -31.29 -23.06
CA GLY A 403 14.77 -32.49 -22.54
C GLY A 403 13.34 -32.52 -23.08
N GLU A 404 13.03 -33.54 -23.88
CA GLU A 404 11.67 -33.85 -24.31
C GLU A 404 10.83 -34.25 -23.09
N GLU A 405 9.99 -33.34 -22.60
CA GLU A 405 8.94 -33.68 -21.63
C GLU A 405 7.60 -33.81 -22.35
N ASP A 406 7.06 -35.03 -22.34
CA ASP A 406 5.80 -35.42 -22.95
C ASP A 406 4.64 -34.55 -22.45
N LEU A 407 4.12 -33.67 -23.31
CA LEU A 407 2.92 -32.90 -23.01
C LEU A 407 1.72 -33.83 -22.77
N PRO A 408 0.85 -33.53 -21.79
CA PRO A 408 -0.38 -34.26 -21.52
C PRO A 408 -1.21 -34.52 -22.79
N PRO A 409 -1.82 -35.71 -22.94
CA PRO A 409 -2.49 -36.13 -24.17
C PRO A 409 -3.71 -35.26 -24.56
N GLU A 410 -4.25 -34.49 -23.61
CA GLU A 410 -5.30 -33.51 -23.86
C GLU A 410 -4.76 -32.23 -24.52
N LEU A 411 -3.56 -31.78 -24.11
CA LEU A 411 -2.89 -30.63 -24.70
C LEU A 411 -2.36 -30.96 -26.09
N GLN A 412 -1.84 -32.18 -26.33
CA GLN A 412 -1.51 -32.63 -27.70
C GLN A 412 -2.74 -32.66 -28.62
N ARG A 413 -3.91 -33.05 -28.10
CA ARG A 413 -5.18 -33.04 -28.86
C ARG A 413 -5.65 -31.62 -29.19
N LEU A 414 -5.55 -30.69 -28.24
CA LEU A 414 -5.89 -29.29 -28.47
C LEU A 414 -4.92 -28.61 -29.44
N LEU A 415 -3.62 -28.89 -29.32
CA LEU A 415 -2.60 -28.30 -30.17
C LEU A 415 -2.66 -28.86 -31.60
N SER A 416 -2.95 -30.15 -31.76
CA SER A 416 -3.19 -30.75 -33.08
C SER A 416 -4.50 -30.28 -33.72
N ALA A 417 -5.54 -29.99 -32.93
CA ALA A 417 -6.77 -29.37 -33.41
C ALA A 417 -6.54 -27.93 -33.88
N ALA A 418 -5.85 -27.11 -33.08
CA ALA A 418 -5.50 -25.73 -33.42
C ALA A 418 -4.59 -25.66 -34.66
N MET A 419 -3.61 -26.56 -34.79
CA MET A 419 -2.73 -26.65 -35.96
C MET A 419 -3.46 -27.11 -37.24
N LYS A 420 -4.53 -27.90 -37.11
CA LYS A 420 -5.42 -28.23 -38.24
C LYS A 420 -6.29 -27.04 -38.65
N GLU A 421 -6.74 -26.26 -37.68
CA GLU A 421 -7.55 -25.06 -37.91
C GLU A 421 -6.75 -23.97 -38.65
N LEU A 422 -5.49 -23.77 -38.26
CA LEU A 422 -4.54 -22.86 -38.91
C LEU A 422 -4.14 -23.29 -40.34
N LYS A 423 -4.22 -24.58 -40.65
CA LYS A 423 -3.96 -25.12 -42.00
C LYS A 423 -5.19 -25.08 -42.91
N SER A 424 -6.36 -24.72 -42.39
CA SER A 424 -7.56 -24.56 -43.21
C SER A 424 -7.51 -23.21 -43.97
N PRO A 425 -7.73 -23.19 -45.30
CA PRO A 425 -7.51 -21.99 -46.12
C PRO A 425 -8.56 -20.88 -45.96
N GLN A 426 -9.41 -20.92 -44.93
CA GLN A 426 -10.53 -19.98 -44.78
C GLN A 426 -10.19 -18.62 -44.14
N HIS A 427 -8.97 -18.39 -43.66
CA HIS A 427 -8.63 -17.15 -42.94
C HIS A 427 -7.67 -16.18 -43.65
N ARG A 428 -7.63 -16.18 -44.99
CA ARG A 428 -6.80 -15.24 -45.77
C ARG A 428 -7.59 -14.14 -46.50
N ALA A 429 -8.73 -13.71 -45.97
CA ALA A 429 -9.45 -12.54 -46.47
C ALA A 429 -9.32 -11.36 -45.47
N PRO A 430 -8.75 -10.21 -45.86
CA PRO A 430 -8.81 -8.99 -45.05
C PRO A 430 -10.22 -8.38 -45.05
N PRO A 431 -10.62 -7.69 -43.97
CA PRO A 431 -11.96 -7.11 -43.82
C PRO A 431 -12.22 -5.97 -44.84
N PRO A 432 -13.48 -5.77 -45.29
CA PRO A 432 -13.86 -4.75 -46.26
C PRO A 432 -14.01 -3.39 -45.57
N ALA A 433 -12.91 -2.70 -45.31
CA ALA A 433 -12.96 -1.32 -44.77
C ALA A 433 -11.81 -0.41 -45.24
N LEU A 434 -11.04 -0.80 -46.27
CA LEU A 434 -9.89 -0.02 -46.76
C LEU A 434 -9.89 0.12 -48.30
N LYS A 435 -11.06 0.27 -48.92
CA LYS A 435 -11.18 0.54 -50.37
C LYS A 435 -11.58 1.97 -50.74
N GLU A 436 -11.94 2.84 -49.80
CA GLU A 436 -12.38 4.21 -50.14
C GLU A 436 -11.29 5.28 -50.07
N VAL A 437 -10.03 4.94 -49.78
CA VAL A 437 -8.94 5.93 -49.67
C VAL A 437 -8.01 5.95 -50.90
N ALA A 438 -8.16 5.02 -51.85
CA ALA A 438 -7.26 4.90 -52.99
C ALA A 438 -7.74 5.60 -54.29
N ASP A 439 -9.02 6.00 -54.39
CA ASP A 439 -9.59 6.55 -55.64
C ASP A 439 -9.66 8.09 -55.68
N LEU A 440 -8.94 8.80 -54.80
CA LEU A 440 -8.84 10.26 -54.80
C LEU A 440 -7.43 10.80 -55.13
N ALA A 441 -6.53 9.95 -55.62
CA ALA A 441 -5.21 10.35 -56.08
C ALA A 441 -4.82 9.65 -57.39
N CYS A 442 -5.56 9.94 -58.47
CA CYS A 442 -5.10 9.89 -59.86
C CYS A 442 -5.85 10.94 -60.67
#